data_AF-A0A3M0WXZ8-F1
#
_entry.id   AF-A0A3M0WXZ8-F1
#
_cell.length_a   1.000
_cell.length_b   1.000
_cell.length_c   1.000
_cell.angle_alpha   90.00
_cell.angle_beta   90.00
_cell.angle_gamma   90.00
#
_symmetry.space_group_name_H-M   'P 1'
#
loop_
_entity.id
_entity.type
_entity.pdbx_description
1 polymer ?
#
loop_
_entity_poly.entity_id
_entity_poly.type
_entity_poly.pdbx_seq_one_letter_code
_entity_poly.pdbx_strand_id
1 'polypeptide(L)'
;MPFGHWLAFSGLLVMRQLTIALAGFLLAIPLISFAALSTSDTGLTTTGNEAYDVSSATDIGTFTGKKIINPAFSMVGVVFLILVIYAGFLWMTAGGKSEQVTKARNILLAAIIGLIIIFSAYAITNFILDSLS
;
A
#
# COMPACT_ATOMS: atom_id res chain seq x y z
N MET A 1 -12.49 42.30 24.07
CA MET A 1 -12.60 41.58 22.78
C MET A 1 -12.19 40.11 23.03
N PRO A 2 -13.12 39.14 23.16
CA PRO A 2 -12.78 37.82 23.70
C PRO A 2 -12.96 36.68 22.66
N PHE A 3 -12.13 36.63 21.63
CA PHE A 3 -12.19 35.56 20.59
C PHE A 3 -11.11 34.47 20.71
N GLY A 4 -10.26 34.50 21.75
CA GLY A 4 -9.10 33.59 21.88
C GLY A 4 -9.41 32.15 22.33
N HIS A 5 -10.50 31.91 23.08
CA HIS A 5 -10.78 30.57 23.65
C HIS A 5 -11.45 29.61 22.65
N TRP A 6 -12.04 30.12 21.56
CA TRP A 6 -12.72 29.32 20.54
C TRP A 6 -11.76 28.58 19.58
N LEU A 7 -10.53 29.08 19.39
CA LEU A 7 -9.50 28.43 18.57
C LEU A 7 -8.83 27.26 19.28
N ALA A 8 -8.74 27.31 20.61
CA ALA A 8 -8.26 26.18 21.40
C ALA A 8 -9.25 25.00 21.35
N PHE A 9 -10.56 25.27 21.26
CA PHE A 9 -11.60 24.25 21.22
C PHE A 9 -11.62 23.48 19.88
N SER A 10 -11.36 24.15 18.75
CA SER A 10 -11.23 23.48 17.45
C SER A 10 -9.93 22.68 17.32
N GLY A 11 -8.82 23.18 17.89
CA GLY A 11 -7.55 22.47 17.95
C GLY A 11 -7.59 21.20 18.82
N LEU A 12 -8.26 21.28 19.98
CA LEU A 12 -8.40 20.13 20.89
C LEU A 12 -9.28 19.02 20.27
N LEU A 13 -10.31 19.39 19.50
CA LEU A 13 -11.16 18.44 18.77
C LEU A 13 -10.41 17.72 17.64
N VAL A 14 -9.63 18.45 16.84
CA VAL A 14 -8.81 17.87 15.76
C VAL A 14 -7.72 16.96 16.32
N MET A 15 -7.09 17.35 17.43
CA MET A 15 -6.05 16.55 18.09
C MET A 15 -6.61 15.26 18.70
N ARG A 16 -7.86 15.28 19.19
CA ARG A 16 -8.55 14.07 19.67
C ARG A 16 -8.93 13.12 18.53
N GLN A 17 -9.35 13.64 17.37
CA GLN A 17 -9.63 12.81 16.19
C GLN A 17 -8.35 12.18 15.60
N LEU A 18 -7.25 12.93 15.61
CA LEU A 18 -5.96 12.48 15.08
C LEU A 18 -5.33 11.39 15.96
N THR A 19 -5.49 11.49 17.28
CA THR A 19 -5.04 10.45 18.23
C THR A 19 -5.88 9.18 18.14
N ILE A 20 -7.21 9.29 17.92
CA ILE A 20 -8.09 8.12 17.71
C ILE A 20 -7.76 7.41 16.39
N ALA A 21 -7.53 8.16 15.31
CA ALA A 21 -7.14 7.58 14.01
C ALA A 21 -5.80 6.85 14.10
N LEU A 22 -4.82 7.42 14.80
CA LEU A 22 -3.51 6.82 15.00
C LEU A 22 -3.56 5.56 15.89
N ALA A 23 -4.35 5.59 16.97
CA ALA A 23 -4.56 4.43 17.84
C ALA A 23 -5.31 3.30 17.13
N GLY A 24 -6.32 3.63 16.30
CA GLY A 24 -7.02 2.67 15.46
C GLY A 24 -6.11 2.03 14.41
N PHE A 25 -5.21 2.82 13.81
CA PHE A 25 -4.19 2.31 12.90
C PHE A 25 -3.22 1.35 13.60
N LEU A 26 -2.73 1.70 14.80
CA LEU A 26 -1.83 0.87 15.62
C LEU A 26 -2.46 -0.45 16.08
N LEU A 27 -3.74 -0.43 16.45
CA LEU A 27 -4.50 -1.62 16.84
C LEU A 27 -4.91 -2.50 15.66
N ALA A 28 -4.96 -1.96 14.44
CA ALA A 28 -5.23 -2.74 13.23
C ALA A 28 -4.01 -3.53 12.72
N ILE A 29 -2.77 -3.11 13.06
CA ILE A 29 -1.52 -3.81 12.69
C ILE A 29 -1.52 -5.30 13.11
N PRO A 30 -1.87 -5.67 14.35
CA PRO A 30 -1.92 -7.08 14.73
C PRO A 30 -2.99 -7.88 13.99
N LEU A 31 -4.11 -7.29 13.54
CA LEU A 31 -5.13 -8.02 12.77
C LEU A 31 -4.61 -8.47 11.40
N ILE A 32 -3.81 -7.63 10.73
CA ILE A 32 -3.20 -7.98 9.43
C ILE A 32 -2.07 -9.00 9.63
N SER A 33 -1.33 -8.90 10.74
CA SER A 33 -0.27 -9.85 11.12
C SER A 33 -0.81 -11.22 11.56
N PHE A 34 -1.98 -11.29 12.20
CA PHE A 34 -2.61 -12.55 12.60
C PHE A 34 -3.33 -13.24 11.44
N ALA A 35 -3.85 -12.51 10.44
CA ALA A 35 -4.33 -13.12 9.18
C ALA A 35 -3.21 -13.79 8.38
N ALA A 36 -1.97 -13.28 8.49
CA ALA A 36 -0.77 -13.91 7.94
C ALA A 36 -0.28 -15.13 8.75
N LEU A 37 -0.83 -15.39 9.95
CA LEU A 37 -0.48 -16.52 10.81
C LEU A 37 -1.52 -17.65 10.70
N SER A 38 -1.70 -18.16 9.49
CA SER A 38 -2.37 -19.45 9.29
C SER A 38 -1.35 -20.56 9.51
N THR A 39 -1.59 -21.31 10.58
CA THR A 39 -0.89 -22.50 11.06
C THR A 39 -0.50 -23.50 9.96
N SER A 40 0.79 -23.89 9.96
CA SER A 40 1.41 -25.15 9.47
C SER A 40 2.43 -25.06 8.33
N ASP A 41 2.63 -23.91 7.70
CA ASP A 41 3.45 -23.78 6.48
C ASP A 41 4.68 -22.89 6.69
N THR A 42 5.48 -23.17 7.73
CA THR A 42 6.71 -22.41 8.07
C THR A 42 7.81 -22.64 7.03
N GLY A 43 7.64 -22.15 5.80
CA GLY A 43 8.64 -22.12 4.74
C GLY A 43 9.17 -23.48 4.28
N LEU A 44 9.00 -24.57 5.04
CA LEU A 44 9.69 -25.85 4.91
C LEU A 44 9.03 -26.75 3.87
N THR A 45 7.71 -26.66 3.72
CA THR A 45 6.92 -27.24 2.62
C THR A 45 7.11 -26.44 1.32
N THR A 46 7.15 -25.11 1.43
CA THR A 46 7.38 -24.18 0.32
C THR A 46 8.84 -24.19 -0.17
N THR A 47 9.84 -24.53 0.65
CA THR A 47 11.23 -24.78 0.22
C THR A 47 11.49 -26.25 -0.08
N GLY A 48 10.80 -27.17 0.60
CA GLY A 48 10.93 -28.61 0.41
C GLY A 48 10.36 -29.07 -0.92
N ASN A 49 9.21 -28.56 -1.35
CA ASN A 49 8.61 -28.91 -2.64
C ASN A 49 9.42 -28.36 -3.83
N GLU A 50 10.10 -27.23 -3.65
CA GLU A 50 10.92 -26.57 -4.68
C GLU A 50 12.33 -27.16 -4.79
N ALA A 51 12.81 -27.79 -3.72
CA ALA A 51 14.13 -28.45 -3.69
C ALA A 51 14.06 -29.93 -4.10
N TYR A 52 12.92 -30.60 -3.90
CA TYR A 52 12.74 -32.03 -4.20
C TYR A 52 11.92 -32.34 -5.46
N ASP A 53 11.19 -31.37 -6.03
CA ASP A 53 10.53 -31.57 -7.33
C ASP A 53 11.50 -31.29 -8.49
N VAL A 54 12.36 -32.27 -8.77
CA VAL A 54 13.19 -32.34 -9.98
C VAL A 54 12.38 -32.55 -11.27
N SER A 55 11.04 -32.45 -11.23
CA SER A 55 10.20 -32.34 -12.41
C SER A 55 9.81 -30.89 -12.76
N SER A 56 10.17 -29.91 -11.93
CA SER A 56 9.96 -28.47 -12.17
C SER A 56 11.11 -27.81 -12.97
N ALA A 57 11.80 -28.57 -13.83
CA ALA A 57 12.75 -28.05 -14.81
C ALA A 57 12.06 -27.25 -15.96
N THR A 58 10.79 -26.87 -15.81
CA THR A 58 10.04 -26.21 -16.89
C THR A 58 9.41 -24.88 -16.51
N ASP A 59 9.45 -24.43 -15.25
CA ASP A 59 8.60 -23.27 -14.89
C ASP A 59 9.27 -22.25 -13.96
N ILE A 60 10.34 -21.64 -14.46
CA ILE A 60 10.97 -20.45 -13.85
C ILE A 60 9.95 -19.30 -13.69
N GLY A 61 8.87 -19.31 -14.48
CA GLY A 61 7.77 -18.36 -14.42
C GLY A 61 6.96 -18.45 -13.13
N THR A 62 6.63 -19.66 -12.68
CA THR A 62 5.80 -19.85 -11.47
C THR A 62 6.59 -19.68 -10.16
N PHE A 63 7.89 -19.99 -10.14
CA PHE A 63 8.75 -19.79 -8.96
C PHE A 63 9.02 -18.30 -8.68
N THR A 64 9.31 -17.54 -9.72
CA THR A 64 9.65 -16.10 -9.60
C THR A 64 8.40 -15.26 -9.33
N GLY A 65 7.29 -15.60 -9.98
CA GLY A 65 6.02 -14.89 -9.86
C GLY A 65 5.35 -15.00 -8.48
N LYS A 66 5.46 -16.13 -7.78
CA LYS A 66 4.78 -16.31 -6.48
C LYS A 66 5.60 -15.90 -5.26
N LYS A 67 6.93 -15.95 -5.32
CA LYS A 67 7.80 -15.72 -4.15
C LYS A 67 8.39 -14.32 -4.04
N ILE A 68 8.59 -13.59 -5.15
CA ILE A 68 9.36 -12.33 -5.14
C ILE A 68 8.46 -11.09 -5.34
N ILE A 69 7.47 -11.17 -6.23
CA ILE A 69 6.60 -10.02 -6.54
C ILE A 69 5.62 -9.70 -5.40
N ASN A 70 5.13 -10.73 -4.69
CA ASN A 70 4.08 -10.64 -3.69
C ASN A 70 4.43 -9.73 -2.49
N PRO A 71 5.60 -9.87 -1.84
CA PRO A 71 5.94 -9.02 -0.70
C PRO A 71 6.26 -7.58 -1.11
N ALA A 72 6.97 -7.37 -2.22
CA ALA A 72 7.36 -6.03 -2.66
C ALA A 72 6.16 -5.17 -3.08
N PHE A 73 5.19 -5.74 -3.79
CA PHE A 73 3.97 -5.03 -4.19
C PHE A 73 3.07 -4.69 -3.00
N SER A 74 3.05 -5.53 -1.96
CA SER A 74 2.26 -5.27 -0.75
C SER A 74 2.72 -4.00 -0.03
N MET A 75 4.03 -3.77 0.07
CA MET A 75 4.58 -2.60 0.76
C MET A 75 4.33 -1.32 -0.05
N VAL A 76 4.43 -1.39 -1.38
CA VAL A 76 4.14 -0.26 -2.26
C VAL A 76 2.65 0.09 -2.24
N GLY A 77 1.76 -0.90 -2.19
CA GLY A 77 0.31 -0.67 -2.10
C GLY A 77 -0.10 0.09 -0.82
N VAL A 78 0.53 -0.23 0.31
CA VAL A 78 0.29 0.50 1.59
C VAL A 78 0.76 1.95 1.50
N VAL A 79 1.95 2.19 0.93
CA VAL A 79 2.47 3.56 0.73
C VAL A 79 1.57 4.37 -0.19
N PHE A 80 1.09 3.75 -1.27
CA PHE A 80 0.14 4.37 -2.20
C PHE A 80 -1.17 4.78 -1.49
N LEU A 81 -1.74 3.89 -0.67
CA LEU A 81 -2.95 4.17 0.08
C LEU A 81 -2.79 5.41 0.98
N ILE A 82 -1.66 5.51 1.68
CA ILE A 82 -1.35 6.66 2.55
C ILE A 82 -1.25 7.96 1.74
N LEU A 83 -0.58 7.92 0.58
CA LEU A 83 -0.45 9.09 -0.30
C LEU A 83 -1.80 9.57 -0.84
N VAL A 84 -2.70 8.66 -1.22
CA VAL A 84 -4.05 8.99 -1.69
C VAL A 84 -4.88 9.62 -0.59
N ILE A 85 -4.84 9.07 0.63
CA ILE A 85 -5.54 9.66 1.78
C ILE A 85 -5.02 11.06 2.09
N TYR A 86 -3.69 11.24 2.11
CA TYR A 86 -3.06 12.54 2.35
C TYR A 86 -3.45 13.57 1.28
N ALA A 87 -3.38 13.19 0.00
CA ALA A 87 -3.76 14.06 -1.11
C ALA A 87 -5.27 14.40 -1.09
N GLY A 88 -6.11 13.43 -0.73
CA GLY A 88 -7.55 13.64 -0.56
C GLY A 88 -7.87 14.64 0.54
N PHE A 89 -7.22 14.51 1.71
CA PHE A 89 -7.36 15.49 2.79
C PHE A 89 -6.87 16.88 2.38
N LEU A 90 -5.74 16.96 1.66
CA LEU A 90 -5.21 18.22 1.15
C LEU A 90 -6.18 18.88 0.16
N TRP A 91 -6.85 18.09 -0.68
CA TRP A 91 -7.83 18.59 -1.64
C TRP A 91 -9.11 19.08 -0.96
N MET A 92 -9.63 18.34 0.03
CA MET A 92 -10.82 18.72 0.78
C MET A 92 -10.59 19.93 1.70
N THR A 93 -9.37 20.09 2.24
CA THR A 93 -9.02 21.21 3.13
C THR A 93 -8.54 22.46 2.39
N ALA A 94 -8.38 22.39 1.05
CA ALA A 94 -7.91 23.50 0.24
C ALA A 94 -8.84 24.72 0.22
N GLY A 95 -10.14 24.55 0.52
CA GLY A 95 -11.09 25.66 0.76
C GLY A 95 -11.20 26.68 -0.39
N GLY A 96 -10.84 26.32 -1.62
CA GLY A 96 -10.84 27.21 -2.79
C GLY A 96 -9.49 27.89 -3.10
N LYS A 97 -8.43 27.67 -2.31
CA LYS A 97 -7.09 28.16 -2.65
C LYS A 97 -6.49 27.28 -3.76
N SER A 98 -6.37 27.84 -4.96
CA SER A 98 -5.93 27.15 -6.18
C SER A 98 -4.58 26.44 -6.04
N GLU A 99 -3.69 26.96 -5.20
CA GLU A 99 -2.37 26.40 -4.95
C GLU A 99 -2.44 25.05 -4.21
N GLN A 100 -3.31 24.93 -3.20
CA GLN A 100 -3.52 23.70 -2.45
C GLN A 100 -4.21 22.64 -3.32
N VAL A 101 -5.17 23.06 -4.14
CA VAL A 101 -5.86 22.19 -5.10
C VAL A 101 -4.88 21.64 -6.14
N THR A 102 -4.04 22.51 -6.72
CA THR A 102 -3.01 22.11 -7.69
C THR A 102 -2.02 21.13 -7.06
N LYS A 103 -1.59 21.39 -5.82
CA LYS A 103 -0.67 20.51 -5.10
C LYS A 103 -1.26 19.13 -4.85
N ALA A 104 -2.51 19.05 -4.38
CA ALA A 104 -3.20 17.78 -4.20
C ALA A 104 -3.36 17.00 -5.51
N ARG A 105 -3.70 17.71 -6.60
CA ARG A 105 -3.84 17.12 -7.93
C ARG A 105 -2.52 16.57 -8.46
N ASN A 106 -1.40 17.26 -8.24
CA ASN A 106 -0.08 16.79 -8.62
C ASN A 106 0.33 15.52 -7.87
N ILE A 107 0.02 15.44 -6.56
CA ILE A 107 0.30 14.24 -5.76
C ILE A 107 -0.53 13.05 -6.27
N LEU A 108 -1.82 13.26 -6.57
CA LEU A 108 -2.68 12.22 -7.14
C LEU A 108 -2.18 11.75 -8.51
N LEU A 109 -1.78 12.67 -9.39
CA LEU A 109 -1.23 12.31 -10.69
C LEU A 109 0.08 11.50 -10.56
N ALA A 110 0.99 11.94 -9.69
CA ALA A 110 2.23 11.20 -9.42
C ALA A 110 1.96 9.79 -8.87
N ALA A 111 0.97 9.65 -7.97
CA ALA A 111 0.56 8.37 -7.43
C ALA A 111 -0.01 7.44 -8.53
N ILE A 112 -0.90 7.96 -9.39
CA ILE A 112 -1.51 7.20 -10.50
C ILE A 112 -0.44 6.72 -11.49
N ILE A 113 0.51 7.59 -11.84
CA ILE A 113 1.62 7.24 -12.74
C ILE A 113 2.47 6.11 -12.15
N GLY A 114 2.78 6.18 -10.85
CA GLY A 114 3.49 5.11 -10.15
C GLY A 114 2.74 3.78 -10.19
N LEU A 115 1.42 3.80 -9.96
CA LEU A 115 0.58 2.59 -10.04
C LEU A 115 0.59 1.97 -11.43
N ILE A 116 0.48 2.80 -12.47
CA ILE A 116 0.50 2.35 -13.86
C ILE A 116 1.82 1.67 -14.20
N ILE A 117 2.97 2.25 -13.81
CA ILE A 117 4.30 1.67 -14.09
C ILE A 117 4.41 0.27 -13.48
N ILE A 118 3.95 0.10 -12.24
CA ILE A 118 3.99 -1.17 -11.51
C ILE A 118 3.11 -2.23 -12.19
N PHE A 119 1.89 -1.85 -12.59
CA PHE A 119 0.98 -2.72 -13.33
C PHE A 119 1.54 -3.09 -14.70
N SER A 120 2.11 -2.13 -15.43
CA SER A 120 2.73 -2.37 -16.73
C SER A 120 3.95 -3.28 -16.62
N ALA A 121 4.78 -3.13 -15.58
CA ALA A 121 5.91 -4.02 -15.34
C ALA A 121 5.45 -5.47 -15.15
N TYR A 122 4.41 -5.70 -14.32
CA TYR A 122 3.84 -7.03 -14.12
C TYR A 122 3.23 -7.62 -15.40
N ALA A 123 2.47 -6.82 -16.15
CA ALA A 123 1.89 -7.23 -17.41
C ALA A 123 2.95 -7.64 -18.44
N ILE A 124 4.03 -6.88 -18.55
CA ILE A 124 5.16 -7.16 -19.44
C ILE A 124 5.86 -8.47 -19.02
N THR A 125 6.13 -8.65 -17.72
CA THR A 125 6.76 -9.88 -17.22
C THR A 125 5.95 -11.13 -17.60
N ASN A 126 4.63 -11.10 -17.41
CA ASN A 126 3.77 -12.22 -17.79
C ASN A 126 3.73 -12.43 -19.30
N PHE A 127 3.66 -11.35 -20.09
CA PHE A 127 3.63 -11.43 -21.55
C PHE A 127 4.89 -12.12 -22.13
N ILE A 128 6.06 -11.87 -21.52
CA ILE A 128 7.33 -12.48 -21.94
C ILE A 128 7.38 -13.96 -21.54
N LEU A 129 6.86 -14.31 -20.37
CA LEU A 129 6.80 -15.71 -19.90
C LEU A 129 5.84 -16.55 -20.76
N ASP A 130 4.65 -16.04 -21.06
CA ASP A 130 3.66 -16.71 -21.93
C ASP A 130 4.16 -16.86 -23.38
N SER A 131 5.03 -15.97 -23.85
CA SER A 131 5.59 -16.04 -25.21
C SER A 131 6.72 -17.06 -25.35
N LEU A 132 7.26 -17.58 -24.24
CA LEU A 132 8.40 -18.50 -24.22
C LEU A 132 8.02 -19.97 -23.94
N SER A 133 6.77 -20.22 -23.51
CA SER A 133 6.17 -21.56 -23.35
C SER A 133 5.44 -22.02 -24.62
#